data_AF-A0A7V8VNG0-F1
#
_entry.id   AF-A0A7V8VNG0-F1
#
_cell.length_a   1.000
_cell.length_b   1.000
_cell.length_c   1.000
_cell.angle_alpha   90.00
_cell.angle_beta   90.00
_cell.angle_gamma   90.00
#
_symmetry.space_group_name_H-M   'P 1'
#
loop_
_entity.id
_entity.type
_entity.pdbx_description
1 polymer ?
#
loop_
_entity_poly.entity_id
_entity_poly.type
_entity_poly.pdbx_seq_one_letter_code
_entity_poly.pdbx_strand_id
1 'polypeptide(L)'
;MVAFKEEFPYLRCDSGQLFEFNQQWLHTAIKRAAEAAGYPSWWLTDHITESIAFYLRLRNDEPVVPFDQLSQTVRYVLKVIGYKEIIPHFSPTPPPISLSLVEIAEAAGAGYELAFFDGLEKRMHALVLTGTDSVHLCGLQACVKHLRGAKTWTRACDTLREEVICFIREKLAADSALQQIRCSVR
;
A
#
# COMPACT_ATOMS: atom_id res chain seq x y z
N MET A 1 15.25 10.99 -25.37
CA MET A 1 14.69 11.65 -24.16
C MET A 1 15.18 10.83 -22.98
N VAL A 2 16.22 11.29 -22.28
CA VAL A 2 16.75 10.57 -21.12
C VAL A 2 15.93 11.06 -19.92
N ALA A 3 15.10 10.18 -19.35
CA ALA A 3 14.41 10.48 -18.11
C ALA A 3 15.47 10.63 -17.03
N PHE A 4 15.62 11.84 -16.47
CA PHE A 4 16.34 11.99 -15.21
C PHE A 4 15.60 11.12 -14.20
N LYS A 5 16.29 10.12 -13.68
CA LYS A 5 15.82 9.37 -12.53
C LYS A 5 15.76 10.39 -11.40
N GLU A 6 14.57 10.85 -11.06
CA GLU A 6 14.34 11.69 -9.90
C GLU A 6 14.63 10.82 -8.67
N GLU A 7 15.90 10.70 -8.29
CA GLU A 7 16.32 9.86 -7.18
C GLU A 7 15.92 10.56 -5.88
N PHE A 8 14.69 10.30 -5.46
CA PHE A 8 14.26 10.57 -4.10
C PHE A 8 14.78 9.48 -3.17
N PRO A 9 15.05 9.80 -1.89
CA PRO A 9 15.40 8.78 -0.92
C PRO A 9 14.26 7.79 -0.70
N TYR A 10 14.59 6.57 -0.30
CA TYR A 10 13.58 5.61 0.14
C TYR A 10 12.98 6.05 1.48
N LEU A 11 11.70 5.80 1.65
CA LEU A 11 11.02 6.00 2.93
C LEU A 11 10.96 4.70 3.70
N ARG A 12 11.34 4.72 4.98
CA ARG A 12 11.27 3.57 5.88
C ARG A 12 10.19 3.73 6.93
N CYS A 13 9.20 2.85 6.92
CA CYS A 13 8.18 2.76 7.96
C CYS A 13 8.74 2.22 9.27
N ASP A 14 8.04 2.43 10.39
CA ASP A 14 8.42 1.88 11.71
C ASP A 14 8.45 0.35 11.71
N SER A 15 7.63 -0.26 10.85
CA SER A 15 7.57 -1.69 10.58
C SER A 15 8.80 -2.23 9.84
N GLY A 16 9.59 -1.36 9.19
CA GLY A 16 10.74 -1.74 8.37
C GLY A 16 10.46 -1.74 6.87
N GLN A 17 9.20 -1.60 6.43
CA GLN A 17 8.86 -1.47 5.02
C GLN A 17 9.60 -0.28 4.37
N LEU A 18 10.26 -0.55 3.24
CA LEU A 18 10.83 0.48 2.37
C LEU A 18 9.90 0.73 1.19
N PHE A 19 9.70 1.99 0.84
CA PHE A 19 9.01 2.37 -0.38
C PHE A 19 9.59 3.64 -0.99
N GLU A 20 9.51 3.75 -2.30
CA GLU A 20 9.98 4.94 -3.02
C GLU A 20 9.06 6.12 -2.72
N PHE A 21 9.65 7.30 -2.47
CA PHE A 21 8.86 8.52 -2.35
C PHE A 21 8.11 8.78 -3.66
N ASN A 22 6.79 8.98 -3.54
CA ASN A 22 5.93 9.31 -4.65
C ASN A 22 5.22 10.64 -4.38
N GLN A 23 5.48 11.63 -5.23
CA GLN A 23 4.94 12.97 -5.08
C GLN A 23 3.40 12.99 -5.17
N GLN A 24 2.82 12.19 -6.06
CA GLN A 24 1.37 12.07 -6.23
C GLN A 24 0.69 11.49 -4.98
N TRP A 25 1.33 10.53 -4.31
CA TRP A 25 0.87 9.98 -3.04
C TRP A 25 0.82 11.07 -1.96
N LEU A 26 1.90 11.84 -1.80
CA LEU A 26 1.95 12.92 -0.81
C LEU A 26 0.89 14.00 -1.10
N HIS A 27 0.80 14.44 -2.36
CA HIS A 27 -0.23 15.40 -2.80
C HIS A 27 -1.64 14.92 -2.43
N THR A 28 -1.94 13.65 -2.71
CA THR A 28 -3.26 13.07 -2.41
C THR A 28 -3.52 13.02 -0.90
N ALA A 29 -2.51 12.71 -0.09
CA ALA A 29 -2.62 12.69 1.36
C ALA A 29 -2.90 14.09 1.94
N ILE A 30 -2.17 15.12 1.47
CA ILE A 30 -2.38 16.51 1.88
C ILE A 30 -3.75 17.01 1.44
N LYS A 31 -4.15 16.74 0.20
CA LYS A 31 -5.46 17.12 -0.35
C LYS A 31 -6.61 16.58 0.52
N ARG A 32 -6.57 15.28 0.84
CA ARG A 32 -7.57 14.63 1.68
C ARG A 32 -7.63 15.23 3.09
N ALA A 33 -6.47 15.53 3.67
CA ALA A 33 -6.41 16.19 4.99
C ALA A 33 -7.02 17.59 4.96
N ALA A 34 -6.73 18.37 3.92
CA ALA A 34 -7.28 19.71 3.72
C ALA A 34 -8.81 19.66 3.53
N GLU A 35 -9.31 18.76 2.69
CA GLU A 35 -10.74 18.54 2.48
C GLU A 35 -11.45 18.18 3.80
N ALA A 36 -10.88 17.27 4.59
CA ALA A 36 -11.43 16.88 5.90
C ALA A 36 -11.42 18.01 6.94
N ALA A 37 -10.48 18.96 6.82
CA ALA A 37 -10.39 20.15 7.65
C ALA A 37 -11.29 21.31 7.19
N GLY A 38 -12.10 21.11 6.13
CA GLY A 38 -13.01 22.13 5.60
C GLY A 38 -12.41 23.03 4.52
N TYR A 39 -11.27 22.65 3.93
CA TYR A 39 -10.62 23.35 2.81
C TYR A 39 -10.74 22.55 1.50
N PRO A 40 -11.93 22.53 0.86
CA PRO A 40 -12.07 21.90 -0.45
C PRO A 40 -11.25 22.65 -1.50
N SER A 41 -10.57 21.93 -2.39
CA SER A 41 -9.73 22.51 -3.46
C SER A 41 -8.67 23.50 -2.94
N TRP A 42 -8.03 23.15 -1.82
CA TRP A 42 -7.03 24.00 -1.20
C TRP A 42 -5.81 24.26 -2.10
N TRP A 43 -5.62 25.53 -2.47
CA TRP A 43 -4.64 25.99 -3.46
C TRP A 43 -3.17 25.77 -3.08
N LEU A 44 -2.87 25.56 -1.79
CA LEU A 44 -1.50 25.33 -1.31
C LEU A 44 -1.02 23.88 -1.42
N THR A 45 -1.90 22.95 -1.77
CA THR A 45 -1.56 21.52 -1.82
C THR A 45 -0.36 21.26 -2.73
N ASP A 46 -0.36 21.84 -3.94
CA ASP A 46 0.73 21.70 -4.92
C ASP A 46 2.04 22.29 -4.38
N HIS A 47 1.98 23.50 -3.81
CA HIS A 47 3.15 24.20 -3.28
C HIS A 47 3.80 23.45 -2.13
N ILE A 48 3.02 22.89 -1.20
CA ILE A 48 3.56 22.12 -0.07
C ILE A 48 4.18 20.82 -0.58
N THR A 49 3.50 20.13 -1.48
CA THR A 49 3.98 18.90 -2.08
C THR A 49 5.34 19.12 -2.75
N GLU A 50 5.45 20.16 -3.60
CA GLU A 50 6.69 20.52 -4.28
C GLU A 50 7.79 20.94 -3.29
N SER A 51 7.44 21.71 -2.25
CA SER A 51 8.40 22.13 -1.22
C SER A 51 8.99 20.95 -0.45
N ILE A 52 8.18 19.94 -0.13
CA ILE A 52 8.63 18.71 0.54
C ILE A 52 9.45 17.83 -0.40
N ALA A 53 9.03 17.70 -1.66
CA ALA A 53 9.80 16.99 -2.69
C ALA A 53 11.18 17.63 -2.88
N PHE A 54 11.23 18.96 -2.99
CA PHE A 54 12.48 19.72 -3.09
C PHE A 54 13.37 19.52 -1.85
N TYR A 55 12.79 19.56 -0.65
CA TYR A 55 13.52 19.29 0.60
C TYR A 55 14.14 17.88 0.62
N LEU A 56 13.39 16.85 0.18
CA LEU A 56 13.92 15.49 0.10
C LEU A 56 15.04 15.36 -0.93
N ARG A 57 14.94 16.04 -2.08
CA ARG A 57 16.01 16.09 -3.09
C ARG A 57 17.29 16.74 -2.56
N LEU A 58 17.18 17.77 -1.73
CA LEU A 58 18.34 18.42 -1.13
C LEU A 58 19.05 17.54 -0.10
N ARG A 59 18.33 16.58 0.50
CA ARG A 59 18.84 15.63 1.49
C ARG A 59 19.44 14.34 0.88
N ASN A 60 19.82 14.34 -0.39
CA ASN A 60 20.26 13.13 -1.12
C ASN A 60 21.51 12.43 -0.55
N ASP A 61 22.17 12.98 0.48
CA ASP A 61 23.25 12.31 1.21
C ASP A 61 22.75 11.14 2.09
N GLU A 62 21.45 11.11 2.43
CA GLU A 62 20.81 10.02 3.17
C GLU A 62 19.97 9.15 2.21
N PRO A 63 20.36 7.89 1.92
CA PRO A 63 19.62 7.05 0.98
C PRO A 63 18.25 6.61 1.48
N VAL A 64 18.00 6.73 2.79
CA VAL A 64 16.78 6.30 3.47
C VAL A 64 16.35 7.34 4.50
N VAL A 65 15.11 7.82 4.39
CA VAL A 65 14.48 8.76 5.33
C VAL A 65 13.38 8.03 6.10
N PRO A 66 13.35 8.12 7.45
CA PRO A 66 12.24 7.61 8.25
C PRO A 66 10.88 8.23 7.83
N PHE A 67 9.85 7.39 7.70
CA PHE A 67 8.50 7.82 7.35
C PHE A 67 7.93 8.82 8.35
N ASP A 68 8.17 8.60 9.64
CA ASP A 68 7.73 9.52 10.70
C ASP A 68 8.39 10.90 10.54
N GLN A 69 9.68 10.95 10.15
CA GLN A 69 10.36 12.21 9.89
C GLN A 69 9.72 12.99 8.73
N LEU A 70 9.35 12.33 7.64
CA LEU A 70 8.59 12.96 6.56
C LEU A 70 7.25 13.49 7.07
N SER A 71 6.50 12.66 7.81
CA SER A 71 5.21 13.03 8.40
C SER A 71 5.33 14.28 9.28
N GLN A 72 6.31 14.30 10.17
CA GLN A 72 6.63 15.44 11.03
C GLN A 72 7.02 16.68 10.24
N THR A 73 7.80 16.54 9.16
CA THR A 73 8.19 17.65 8.29
C THR A 73 6.97 18.31 7.65
N VAL A 74 6.04 17.52 7.11
CA VAL A 74 4.79 18.05 6.53
C VAL A 74 3.96 18.76 7.60
N ARG A 75 3.80 18.14 8.79
CA ARG A 75 3.08 18.76 9.92
C ARG A 75 3.72 20.08 10.36
N TYR A 76 5.05 20.15 10.37
CA TYR A 76 5.79 21.36 10.68
C TYR A 76 5.53 22.45 9.65
N VAL A 77 5.61 22.13 8.35
CA VAL A 77 5.30 23.07 7.27
C VAL A 77 3.89 23.61 7.45
N LEU A 78 2.87 22.74 7.56
CA LEU A 78 1.47 23.14 7.80
C LEU A 78 1.32 24.08 9.01
N LYS A 79 2.04 23.81 10.10
CA LYS A 79 2.05 24.66 11.29
C LYS A 79 2.63 26.05 11.03
N VAL A 80 3.74 26.12 10.29
CA VAL A 80 4.46 27.37 10.00
C VAL A 80 3.68 28.26 9.04
N ILE A 81 3.04 27.68 8.03
CA ILE A 81 2.22 28.43 7.07
C ILE A 81 0.82 28.81 7.61
N GLY A 82 0.51 28.44 8.86
CA GLY A 82 -0.69 28.87 9.57
C GLY A 82 -1.89 27.92 9.52
N TYR A 83 -1.77 26.73 8.94
CA TYR A 83 -2.87 25.78 8.72
C TYR A 83 -2.81 24.61 9.70
N LYS A 84 -2.85 24.93 11.00
CA LYS A 84 -2.70 23.93 12.08
C LYS A 84 -3.88 22.98 12.18
N GLU A 85 -5.05 23.43 11.76
CA GLU A 85 -6.30 22.69 11.70
C GLU A 85 -6.29 21.55 10.67
N ILE A 86 -5.38 21.56 9.70
CA ILE A 86 -5.19 20.42 8.77
C ILE A 86 -4.41 19.28 9.44
N ILE A 87 -3.56 19.59 10.42
CA ILE A 87 -2.64 18.64 11.06
C ILE A 87 -3.36 17.41 11.66
N PRO A 88 -4.48 17.54 12.41
CA PRO A 88 -5.19 16.37 12.95
C PRO A 88 -5.71 15.42 11.87
N HIS A 89 -6.02 15.93 10.68
CA HIS A 89 -6.55 15.15 9.56
C HIS A 89 -5.46 14.57 8.66
N PHE A 90 -4.22 15.07 8.78
CA PHE A 90 -3.08 14.53 8.06
C PHE A 90 -2.62 13.23 8.73
N SER A 91 -3.11 12.10 8.23
CA SER A 91 -2.68 10.76 8.63
C SER A 91 -2.22 9.99 7.39
N PRO A 92 -1.02 10.31 6.85
CA PRO A 92 -0.51 9.60 5.69
C PRO A 92 -0.25 8.15 6.07
N THR A 93 -0.76 7.21 5.27
CA THR A 93 -0.39 5.80 5.37
C THR A 93 0.63 5.47 4.29
N PRO A 94 1.63 4.63 4.57
CA PRO A 94 2.50 4.07 3.56
C PRO A 94 1.66 3.45 2.42
N PRO A 95 2.13 3.51 1.17
CA PRO A 95 1.46 2.85 0.07
C PRO A 95 1.40 1.33 0.32
N PRO A 96 0.24 0.68 0.08
CA PRO A 96 0.10 -0.76 0.28
C PRO A 96 0.92 -1.55 -0.74
N ILE A 97 1.51 -2.66 -0.30
CA ILE A 97 2.16 -3.60 -1.21
C ILE A 97 1.07 -4.40 -1.93
N SER A 98 1.13 -4.43 -3.26
CA SER A 98 0.20 -5.22 -4.07
C SER A 98 0.69 -6.66 -4.22
N LEU A 99 -0.14 -7.62 -3.88
CA LEU A 99 0.09 -9.05 -4.05
C LEU A 99 -0.90 -9.60 -5.09
N SER A 100 -0.38 -10.05 -6.24
CA SER A 100 -1.20 -10.62 -7.31
C SER A 100 -1.60 -12.05 -6.98
N LEU A 101 -2.91 -12.30 -6.84
CA LEU A 101 -3.44 -13.65 -6.65
C LEU A 101 -3.29 -14.51 -7.92
N VAL A 102 -3.28 -13.86 -9.09
CA VAL A 102 -3.11 -14.54 -10.38
C VAL A 102 -1.73 -15.17 -10.49
N GLU A 103 -0.68 -14.43 -10.11
CA GLU A 103 0.70 -14.96 -10.14
C GLU A 103 0.86 -16.18 -9.21
N ILE A 104 0.16 -16.18 -8.07
CA ILE A 104 0.18 -17.30 -7.13
C ILE A 104 -0.55 -18.50 -7.74
N ALA A 105 -1.68 -18.28 -8.40
CA ALA A 105 -2.43 -19.32 -9.09
C ALA A 105 -1.64 -19.93 -10.27
N GLU A 106 -0.97 -19.09 -11.05
CA GLU A 106 -0.12 -19.52 -12.16
C GLU A 106 1.08 -20.34 -11.66
N ALA A 107 1.71 -19.92 -10.56
CA ALA A 107 2.81 -20.66 -9.93
C ALA A 107 2.36 -22.01 -9.34
N ALA A 108 1.13 -22.08 -8.83
CA ALA A 108 0.53 -23.31 -8.33
C ALA A 108 0.14 -24.30 -9.45
N GLY A 109 -0.16 -23.78 -10.65
CA GLY A 109 -0.68 -24.54 -11.79
C GLY A 109 -2.20 -24.70 -11.78
N ALA A 110 -2.79 -24.84 -12.97
CA ALA A 110 -4.23 -24.94 -13.14
C ALA A 110 -4.82 -26.16 -12.40
N GLY A 111 -5.87 -25.94 -11.59
CA GLY A 111 -6.58 -26.99 -10.85
C GLY A 111 -5.94 -27.40 -9.51
N TYR A 112 -4.80 -26.82 -9.11
CA TYR A 112 -4.14 -27.15 -7.85
C TYR A 112 -4.48 -26.15 -6.73
N GLU A 113 -5.74 -26.15 -6.31
CA GLU A 113 -6.27 -25.23 -5.29
C GLU A 113 -5.47 -25.31 -3.96
N LEU A 114 -5.10 -26.51 -3.52
CA LEU A 114 -4.29 -26.69 -2.31
C LEU A 114 -2.90 -26.05 -2.42
N ALA A 115 -2.24 -26.17 -3.58
CA ALA A 115 -0.93 -25.55 -3.81
C ALA A 115 -1.05 -24.02 -3.87
N PHE A 116 -2.17 -23.51 -4.37
CA PHE A 116 -2.48 -22.08 -4.32
C PHE A 116 -2.62 -21.57 -2.89
N PHE A 117 -3.38 -22.26 -2.03
CA PHE A 117 -3.58 -21.84 -0.64
C PHE A 117 -2.28 -21.85 0.17
N ASP A 118 -1.45 -22.90 0.01
CA ASP A 118 -0.12 -22.97 0.62
C ASP A 118 0.81 -21.85 0.11
N GLY A 119 0.79 -21.59 -1.21
CA GLY A 119 1.55 -20.50 -1.82
C GLY A 119 1.12 -19.10 -1.33
N LEU A 120 -0.19 -18.88 -1.18
CA LEU A 120 -0.76 -17.64 -0.66
C LEU A 120 -0.32 -17.38 0.78
N GLU A 121 -0.45 -18.39 1.64
CA GLU A 121 -0.02 -18.32 3.04
C GLU A 121 1.48 -17.99 3.16
N LYS A 122 2.34 -18.71 2.43
CA LYS A 122 3.78 -18.44 2.42
C LYS A 122 4.11 -17.01 1.99
N ARG A 123 3.42 -16.49 0.97
CA ARG A 123 3.65 -15.13 0.47
C ARG A 123 3.16 -14.07 1.44
N MET A 124 2.03 -14.31 2.12
CA MET A 124 1.55 -13.44 3.20
C MET A 124 2.54 -13.41 4.37
N HIS A 125 3.06 -14.56 4.79
CA HIS A 125 4.10 -14.62 5.84
C HIS A 125 5.40 -13.92 5.44
N ALA A 126 5.84 -14.07 4.19
CA ALA A 126 7.01 -13.36 3.71
C ALA A 126 6.83 -11.84 3.82
N LEU A 127 5.63 -11.31 3.55
CA LEU A 127 5.32 -9.89 3.70
C LEU A 127 5.35 -9.41 5.16
N VAL A 128 4.99 -10.28 6.12
CA VAL A 128 5.15 -9.96 7.55
C VAL A 128 6.63 -9.85 7.89
N LEU A 129 7.45 -10.79 7.42
CA LEU A 129 8.89 -10.79 7.70
C LEU A 129 9.61 -9.57 7.12
N THR A 130 9.10 -8.99 6.03
CA THR A 130 9.63 -7.74 5.46
C THR A 130 9.11 -6.48 6.16
N GLY A 131 8.28 -6.62 7.20
CA GLY A 131 7.74 -5.48 7.93
C GLY A 131 6.66 -4.73 7.18
N THR A 132 5.80 -5.41 6.41
CA THR A 132 4.77 -4.74 5.60
C THR A 132 3.57 -4.33 6.45
N ASP A 133 3.17 -3.06 6.41
CA ASP A 133 2.03 -2.56 7.20
C ASP A 133 0.67 -2.77 6.52
N SER A 134 0.65 -2.79 5.20
CA SER A 134 -0.59 -2.91 4.44
C SER A 134 -0.40 -3.64 3.11
N VAL A 135 -1.30 -4.57 2.83
CA VAL A 135 -1.26 -5.43 1.66
C VAL A 135 -2.58 -5.33 0.90
N HIS A 136 -2.47 -5.19 -0.41
CA HIS A 136 -3.59 -5.22 -1.33
C HIS A 136 -3.53 -6.52 -2.14
N LEU A 137 -4.53 -7.39 -1.97
CA LEU A 137 -4.67 -8.63 -2.70
C LEU A 137 -5.47 -8.36 -3.97
N CYS A 138 -4.84 -8.50 -5.13
CA CYS A 138 -5.42 -8.09 -6.41
C CYS A 138 -5.72 -9.30 -7.30
N GLY A 139 -6.73 -9.16 -8.16
CA GLY A 139 -6.96 -10.09 -9.27
C GLY A 139 -7.70 -11.35 -8.86
N LEU A 140 -8.52 -11.27 -7.79
CA LEU A 140 -9.26 -12.40 -7.25
C LEU A 140 -10.12 -13.10 -8.33
N GLN A 141 -10.84 -12.34 -9.15
CA GLN A 141 -11.70 -12.90 -10.18
C GLN A 141 -10.91 -13.70 -11.24
N ALA A 142 -9.79 -13.15 -11.70
CA ALA A 142 -8.94 -13.81 -12.69
C ALA A 142 -8.27 -15.07 -12.10
N CYS A 143 -7.81 -14.98 -10.85
CA CYS A 143 -7.26 -16.10 -10.09
C CYS A 143 -8.26 -17.26 -10.00
N VAL A 144 -9.50 -16.98 -9.59
CA VAL A 144 -10.56 -17.99 -9.47
C VAL A 144 -10.86 -18.66 -10.81
N LYS A 145 -10.94 -17.89 -11.91
CA LYS A 145 -11.13 -18.46 -13.25
C LYS A 145 -9.96 -19.33 -13.69
N HIS A 146 -8.73 -18.92 -13.37
CA HIS A 146 -7.53 -19.70 -13.66
C HIS A 146 -7.55 -21.04 -12.93
N LEU A 147 -7.76 -21.02 -11.60
CA LEU A 147 -7.81 -22.23 -10.77
C LEU A 147 -8.91 -23.20 -11.22
N ARG A 148 -10.09 -22.69 -11.61
CA ARG A 148 -11.19 -23.51 -12.13
C ARG A 148 -11.05 -23.90 -13.60
N GLY A 149 -10.06 -23.39 -14.33
CA GLY A 149 -9.94 -23.58 -15.78
C GLY A 149 -11.16 -23.06 -16.56
N ALA A 150 -11.90 -22.09 -15.99
CA ALA A 150 -13.21 -21.69 -16.46
C ALA A 150 -13.13 -20.52 -17.46
N LYS A 151 -13.69 -20.70 -18.66
CA LYS A 151 -13.78 -19.62 -19.67
C LYS A 151 -14.84 -18.58 -19.29
N THR A 152 -15.96 -19.03 -18.73
CA THR A 152 -17.07 -18.21 -18.25
C THR A 152 -17.22 -18.36 -16.73
N TRP A 153 -17.79 -17.36 -16.06
CA TRP A 153 -18.03 -17.42 -14.62
C TRP A 153 -19.17 -18.39 -14.31
N THR A 154 -19.00 -19.24 -13.31
CA THR A 154 -19.96 -20.27 -12.91
C THR A 154 -20.17 -20.27 -11.40
N ARG A 155 -21.19 -21.00 -10.91
CA ARG A 155 -21.45 -21.15 -9.47
C ARG A 155 -20.24 -21.75 -8.72
N ALA A 156 -19.47 -22.63 -9.35
CA ALA A 156 -18.23 -23.16 -8.78
C ALA A 156 -17.12 -22.10 -8.64
N CYS A 157 -17.16 -21.04 -9.45
CA CYS A 157 -16.29 -19.87 -9.28
C CYS A 157 -16.72 -19.04 -8.06
N ASP A 158 -18.02 -18.87 -7.82
CA ASP A 158 -18.51 -18.17 -6.62
C ASP A 158 -18.09 -18.89 -5.35
N THR A 159 -18.25 -20.22 -5.30
CA THR A 159 -17.80 -21.04 -4.17
C THR A 159 -16.31 -20.90 -3.92
N LEU A 160 -15.47 -21.01 -4.96
CA LEU A 160 -14.02 -20.85 -4.78
C LEU A 160 -13.64 -19.44 -4.35
N ARG A 161 -14.30 -18.41 -4.89
CA ARG A 161 -14.06 -17.02 -4.48
C ARG A 161 -14.32 -16.84 -2.99
N GLU A 162 -15.42 -17.41 -2.48
CA GLU A 162 -15.77 -17.38 -1.07
C GLU A 162 -14.75 -18.15 -0.22
N GLU A 163 -14.33 -19.33 -0.66
CA GLU A 163 -13.27 -20.10 0.00
C GLU A 163 -11.96 -19.30 0.12
N VAL A 164 -11.55 -18.61 -0.95
CA VAL A 164 -10.35 -17.74 -0.93
C VAL A 164 -10.51 -16.59 0.08
N ILE A 165 -11.65 -15.91 0.09
CA ILE A 165 -11.90 -14.81 1.03
C ILE A 165 -11.94 -15.32 2.48
N CYS A 166 -12.62 -16.45 2.73
CA CYS A 166 -12.69 -17.06 4.05
C CYS A 166 -11.30 -17.47 4.54
N PHE A 167 -10.50 -18.13 3.70
CA PHE A 167 -9.12 -18.50 4.01
C PHE A 167 -8.28 -17.29 4.42
N ILE A 168 -8.30 -16.20 3.65
CA ILE A 168 -7.57 -14.97 3.97
C ILE A 168 -8.00 -14.42 5.34
N ARG A 169 -9.30 -14.34 5.59
CA ARG A 169 -9.85 -13.82 6.86
C ARG A 169 -9.48 -14.69 8.04
N GLU A 170 -9.56 -16.01 7.90
CA GLU A 170 -9.19 -16.97 8.93
C GLU A 170 -7.71 -16.86 9.29
N LYS A 171 -6.83 -16.76 8.29
CA LYS A 171 -5.39 -16.57 8.52
C LYS A 171 -5.06 -15.25 9.20
N LEU A 172 -5.71 -14.15 8.79
CA LEU A 172 -5.58 -12.85 9.46
C LEU A 172 -6.09 -12.86 10.90
N ALA A 173 -7.11 -13.66 11.21
CA ALA A 173 -7.66 -13.77 12.55
C ALA A 173 -6.86 -14.70 13.46
N ALA A 174 -6.35 -15.82 12.92
CA ALA A 174 -5.68 -16.86 13.68
C ALA A 174 -4.20 -16.56 13.96
N ASP A 175 -3.51 -15.87 13.05
CA ASP A 175 -2.07 -15.66 13.16
C ASP A 175 -1.74 -14.26 13.68
N SER A 176 -1.17 -14.19 14.89
CA SER A 176 -0.79 -12.92 15.55
C SER A 176 0.21 -12.08 14.76
N ALA A 177 1.01 -12.70 13.88
CA ALA A 177 1.94 -12.00 13.01
C ALA A 177 1.22 -11.37 11.81
N LEU A 178 0.20 -12.04 11.26
CA LEU A 178 -0.63 -11.50 10.18
C LEU A 178 -1.67 -10.48 10.66
N GLN A 179 -2.10 -10.54 11.93
CA GLN A 179 -3.01 -9.56 12.55
C GLN A 179 -2.48 -8.11 12.48
N GLN A 180 -1.16 -7.94 12.37
CA GLN A 180 -0.51 -6.63 12.32
C GLN A 180 -0.64 -5.96 10.94
N ILE A 181 -0.96 -6.74 9.90
CA ILE A 181 -1.05 -6.24 8.52
C ILE A 181 -2.49 -5.85 8.20
N ARG A 182 -2.67 -4.65 7.63
CA ARG A 182 -3.94 -4.23 7.04
C ARG A 182 -4.11 -4.83 5.65
N CYS A 183 -4.96 -5.83 5.51
CA CYS A 183 -5.26 -6.47 4.24
C CYS A 183 -6.57 -5.98 3.61
N SER A 184 -6.54 -5.78 2.29
CA SER A 184 -7.74 -5.51 1.48
C SER A 184 -7.74 -6.38 0.23
N VAL A 185 -8.91 -6.84 -0.21
CA VAL A 185 -9.06 -7.73 -1.37
C VAL A 185 -9.84 -7.02 -2.47
N ARG A 186 -9.36 -7.09 -3.73
CA ARG A 186 -10.01 -6.51 -4.91
C ARG A 186 -10.11 -7.47 -6.08
#